data_AF-A0A0F9G5W2-F1
#
_entry.id   AF-A0A0F9G5W2-F1
#
_cell.length_a   1.000
_cell.length_b   1.000
_cell.length_c   1.000
_cell.angle_alpha   90.00
_cell.angle_beta   90.00
_cell.angle_gamma   90.00
#
_symmetry.space_group_name_H-M   'P 1'
#
loop_
_entity.id
_entity.type
_entity.pdbx_description
1 polymer ?
#
loop_
_entity_poly.entity_id
_entity_poly.type
_entity_poly.pdbx_seq_one_letter_code
_entity_poly.pdbx_strand_id
1 'polypeptide(L)'
;MRKWFKIRYSRGSGHITLWVEGYAITGGHSDASCLGTYDAVDLNDAVKQYMEQHPNIVDWDRFGKGRHAIWACEIFDNETDARRVYG
;
A
#
# COMPACT_ATOMS: atom_id res chain seq x y z
N MET A 1 -20.52 -9.21 -41.78
CA MET A 1 -20.27 -8.18 -40.75
C MET A 1 -19.58 -8.82 -39.57
N ARG A 2 -18.31 -8.48 -39.30
CA ARG A 2 -17.52 -9.06 -38.21
C ARG A 2 -17.79 -8.26 -36.92
N LYS A 3 -18.43 -8.91 -35.94
CA LYS A 3 -18.63 -8.33 -34.61
C LYS A 3 -17.28 -8.28 -33.89
N TRP A 4 -16.86 -7.08 -33.53
CA TRP A 4 -15.70 -6.84 -32.67
C TRP A 4 -16.05 -7.29 -31.26
N PHE A 5 -15.42 -8.37 -30.79
CA PHE A 5 -15.40 -8.71 -29.37
C PHE A 5 -14.44 -7.74 -28.68
N LYS A 6 -15.00 -6.70 -28.05
CA LYS A 6 -14.30 -5.95 -27.00
C LYS A 6 -14.09 -6.93 -25.85
N ILE A 7 -12.84 -7.38 -25.66
CA ILE A 7 -12.43 -8.02 -24.41
C ILE A 7 -12.59 -6.94 -23.33
N ARG A 8 -13.75 -6.92 -22.67
CA ARG A 8 -13.90 -6.18 -21.42
C ARG A 8 -13.12 -6.99 -20.40
N TYR A 9 -11.93 -6.52 -20.04
CA TYR A 9 -11.43 -6.79 -18.70
C TYR A 9 -12.55 -6.36 -17.74
N SER A 10 -13.05 -7.31 -16.97
CA SER A 10 -13.92 -7.02 -15.83
C SER A 10 -13.22 -5.94 -15.00
N ARG A 11 -13.79 -4.74 -14.98
CA ARG A 11 -13.42 -3.69 -14.03
C ARG A 11 -13.94 -4.15 -12.67
N GLY A 12 -13.20 -5.07 -12.03
CA GLY A 12 -13.31 -5.23 -10.60
C GLY A 12 -12.70 -3.99 -9.98
N SER A 13 -13.50 -3.25 -9.21
CA SER A 13 -12.97 -2.36 -8.19
C SER A 13 -12.09 -3.21 -7.27
N GLY A 14 -10.78 -3.17 -7.48
CA GLY A 14 -9.83 -3.76 -6.54
C GLY A 14 -9.87 -2.92 -5.27
N HIS A 15 -10.18 -3.55 -4.14
CA HIS A 15 -9.94 -2.91 -2.86
C HIS A 15 -8.60 -3.43 -2.34
N ILE A 16 -7.68 -2.51 -2.07
CA ILE A 16 -6.36 -2.85 -1.51
C ILE A 16 -6.31 -2.29 -0.11
N THR A 17 -6.07 -3.16 0.86
CA THR A 17 -5.84 -2.76 2.24
C THR A 17 -4.35 -2.53 2.44
N LEU A 18 -3.99 -1.31 2.83
CA LEU A 18 -2.61 -0.96 3.13
C LEU A 18 -2.27 -1.37 4.56
N TRP A 19 -1.15 -2.06 4.70
CA TRP A 19 -0.55 -2.46 5.96
C TRP A 19 0.85 -1.89 6.05
N VAL A 20 1.27 -1.46 7.24
CA VAL A 20 2.66 -1.06 7.50
C VAL A 20 3.27 -2.03 8.49
N GLU A 21 4.56 -2.34 8.31
CA GLU A 21 5.31 -3.14 9.27
C GLU A 21 5.32 -2.49 10.66
N GLY A 22 5.47 -3.33 11.68
CA GLY A 22 5.80 -2.88 13.02
C GLY A 22 7.21 -2.27 13.10
N TYR A 23 7.53 -1.64 14.22
CA TYR A 23 8.89 -1.18 14.50
C TYR A 23 9.28 -1.52 15.93
N ALA A 24 10.57 -1.73 16.18
CA ALA A 24 11.14 -1.74 17.52
C ALA A 24 12.37 -0.83 17.57
N ILE A 25 12.31 0.18 18.44
CA ILE A 25 13.42 1.07 18.76
C ILE A 25 13.65 1.03 20.27
N THR A 26 14.81 1.50 20.73
CA THR A 26 15.07 1.59 22.17
C THR A 26 14.02 2.49 22.84
N GLY A 27 13.12 1.90 23.62
CA GLY A 27 12.06 2.60 24.34
C GLY A 27 10.66 2.58 23.68
N GLY A 28 10.47 1.90 22.54
CA GLY A 28 9.16 1.79 21.91
C GLY A 28 9.07 0.68 20.88
N HIS A 29 7.93 0.00 20.83
CA HIS A 29 7.61 -0.97 19.79
C HIS A 29 6.17 -0.78 19.32
N SER A 30 5.89 -1.22 18.10
CA SER A 30 4.54 -1.32 17.55
C SER A 30 4.44 -2.58 16.71
N ASP A 31 3.25 -3.20 16.71
CA ASP A 31 2.89 -4.25 15.78
C ASP A 31 2.59 -3.69 14.39
N ALA A 32 2.48 -4.59 13.40
CA ALA A 32 1.97 -4.27 12.08
C ALA A 32 0.60 -3.62 12.18
N SER A 33 0.38 -2.55 11.40
CA SER A 33 -0.80 -1.70 11.52
C SER A 33 -1.50 -1.52 10.18
N CYS A 34 -2.84 -1.56 10.21
CA CYS A 34 -3.66 -1.26 9.03
C CYS A 34 -3.79 0.25 8.86
N LEU A 35 -3.41 0.75 7.69
CA LEU A 35 -3.48 2.16 7.33
C LEU A 35 -4.83 2.54 6.71
N GLY A 36 -5.53 1.59 6.09
CA GLY A 36 -6.82 1.82 5.46
C GLY A 36 -7.06 0.90 4.25
N THR A 37 -8.24 0.99 3.66
CA THR A 37 -8.60 0.28 2.43
C THR A 37 -8.96 1.27 1.34
N TYR A 38 -8.41 1.08 0.14
CA TYR A 38 -8.46 2.02 -0.97
C TYR A 38 -9.00 1.36 -2.23
N ASP A 39 -9.74 2.12 -3.03
CA ASP A 39 -10.26 1.70 -4.33
C ASP A 39 -9.15 1.83 -5.37
N ALA A 40 -8.30 0.82 -5.46
CA ALA A 40 -7.05 0.89 -6.18
C ALA A 40 -6.80 -0.35 -7.04
N VAL A 41 -6.17 -0.15 -8.19
CA VAL A 41 -5.83 -1.25 -9.11
C VAL A 41 -4.53 -1.96 -8.74
N ASP A 42 -3.64 -1.28 -8.01
CA ASP A 42 -2.37 -1.79 -7.53
C ASP A 42 -1.90 -1.05 -6.26
N LEU A 43 -0.85 -1.55 -5.62
CA LEU A 43 -0.29 -0.97 -4.39
C LEU A 43 0.17 0.49 -4.57
N ASN A 44 0.68 0.86 -5.76
CA ASN A 44 1.11 2.23 -6.00
C ASN A 44 -0.07 3.20 -5.97
N ASP A 45 -1.19 2.79 -6.59
CA ASP A 45 -2.43 3.57 -6.64
C ASP A 45 -3.03 3.72 -5.23
N ALA A 46 -3.06 2.64 -4.44
CA ALA A 46 -3.50 2.69 -3.06
C ALA A 46 -2.64 3.63 -2.20
N VAL A 47 -1.30 3.56 -2.32
CA VAL A 47 -0.41 4.44 -1.55
C VAL A 47 -0.53 5.89 -1.99
N LYS A 48 -0.71 6.18 -3.28
CA LYS A 48 -0.99 7.55 -3.75
C LYS A 48 -2.27 8.11 -3.12
N GLN A 49 -3.35 7.33 -3.07
CA GLN A 49 -4.60 7.76 -2.44
C GLN A 49 -4.43 7.98 -0.93
N TYR A 50 -3.67 7.12 -0.23
CA TYR A 50 -3.29 7.35 1.16
C TYR A 50 -2.54 8.68 1.32
N MET A 51 -1.58 8.97 0.44
CA MET A 51 -0.78 10.19 0.48
C MET A 51 -1.60 11.47 0.22
N GLU A 52 -2.60 11.40 -0.66
CA GLU A 52 -3.54 12.51 -0.90
C GLU A 52 -4.38 12.83 0.33
N GLN A 53 -4.76 11.80 1.11
CA GLN A 53 -5.50 11.95 2.37
C GLN A 53 -4.60 12.37 3.54
N HIS A 54 -3.31 12.06 3.47
CA HIS A 54 -2.32 12.27 4.52
C HIS A 54 -1.09 13.05 4.01
N PRO A 55 -1.26 14.35 3.69
CA PRO A 55 -0.17 15.16 3.16
C PRO A 55 1.00 15.25 4.16
N ASN A 56 2.23 15.21 3.66
CA ASN A 56 3.49 15.28 4.42
C ASN A 56 3.83 14.06 5.29
N ILE A 57 3.09 12.95 5.19
CA ILE A 57 3.40 11.72 5.96
C ILE A 57 4.41 10.83 5.22
N VAL A 58 4.35 10.77 3.89
CA VAL A 58 5.14 9.85 3.08
C VAL A 58 6.26 10.57 2.35
N ASP A 59 7.46 9.99 2.39
CA ASP A 59 8.66 10.53 1.75
C ASP A 59 8.69 10.16 0.26
N TRP A 60 8.42 11.14 -0.62
CA TRP A 60 8.40 10.97 -2.08
C TRP A 60 9.72 10.45 -2.65
N ASP A 61 10.86 10.84 -2.06
CA ASP A 61 12.18 10.42 -2.55
C ASP A 61 12.44 8.93 -2.29
N ARG A 62 11.74 8.36 -1.31
CA ARG A 62 11.76 6.92 -1.04
C ARG A 62 10.71 6.18 -1.86
N PHE A 63 9.51 6.74 -1.99
CA PHE A 63 8.43 6.17 -2.80
C PHE A 63 8.84 6.01 -4.27
N GLY A 64 9.45 7.05 -4.86
CA GLY A 64 9.89 7.05 -6.26
C GLY A 64 11.03 6.08 -6.60
N LYS A 65 11.71 5.49 -5.61
CA LYS A 65 12.80 4.53 -5.79
C LYS A 65 12.35 3.07 -5.73
N GLY A 66 11.04 2.82 -5.77
CA GLY A 66 10.47 1.47 -5.74
C GLY A 66 10.40 0.86 -4.34
N ARG A 67 10.52 1.67 -3.27
CA ARG A 67 10.22 1.25 -1.90
C ARG A 67 9.02 2.03 -1.37
N HIS A 68 7.92 1.33 -1.13
CA HIS A 68 6.73 1.87 -0.50
C HIS A 68 7.02 1.96 1.01
N ALA A 69 7.49 3.10 1.50
CA ALA A 69 7.83 3.26 2.91
C ALA A 69 7.29 4.56 3.52
N ILE A 70 6.72 4.46 4.71
CA ILE A 70 6.26 5.58 5.54
C ILE A 70 7.09 5.56 6.82
N TRP A 71 7.72 6.69 7.17
CA TRP A 71 8.57 6.78 8.38
C TRP A 71 9.61 5.66 8.50
N ALA A 72 10.20 5.26 7.37
CA ALA A 72 11.13 4.14 7.25
C ALA A 72 10.55 2.73 7.48
N CYS A 73 9.23 2.61 7.64
CA CYS A 73 8.50 1.35 7.71
C CYS A 73 7.91 1.01 6.33
N GLU A 74 8.11 -0.21 5.86
CA GLU A 74 7.62 -0.71 4.58
C GLU A 74 6.10 -0.96 4.58
N ILE A 75 5.46 -0.67 3.44
CA ILE A 75 4.01 -0.81 3.22
C ILE A 75 3.74 -2.05 2.37
N PHE A 76 2.74 -2.82 2.77
CA PHE A 76 2.28 -4.04 2.13
C PHE A 76 0.81 -3.93 1.76
N ASP A 77 0.37 -4.76 0.82
CA ASP A 77 -1.04 -4.95 0.47
C ASP A 77 -1.74 -6.03 1.33
N ASN A 78 -1.01 -6.61 2.29
CA ASN A 78 -1.52 -7.65 3.17
C ASN A 78 -0.83 -7.67 4.54
N GLU A 79 -1.56 -8.11 5.57
CA GLU A 79 -1.08 -8.16 6.95
C GLU A 79 0.03 -9.20 7.16
N THR A 80 -0.03 -10.31 6.44
CA THR A 80 0.88 -11.45 6.67
C THR A 80 2.31 -11.06 6.37
N ASP A 81 2.53 -10.35 5.27
CA ASP A 81 3.86 -9.89 4.89
C ASP A 81 4.33 -8.74 5.77
N ALA A 82 3.42 -7.82 6.17
CA ALA A 82 3.74 -6.76 7.12
C ALA A 82 4.21 -7.30 8.49
N ARG A 83 3.63 -8.41 8.95
CA ARG A 83 4.06 -9.09 10.18
C ARG A 83 5.39 -9.83 10.01
N ARG A 84 5.71 -10.35 8.83
CA ARG A 84 6.94 -11.14 8.61
C ARG A 84 8.23 -10.33 8.71
N VAL A 85 8.17 -9.02 8.50
CA VAL A 85 9.38 -8.18 8.54
C VAL A 85 9.89 -8.00 9.98
N TYR A 86 9.00 -8.08 10.97
CA TYR A 86 9.31 -8.12 12.39
C TYR A 86 8.87 -9.48 12.96
N GLY A 87 9.80 -10.44 12.94
CA GLY A 87 9.56 -11.86 13.26
C GLY A 87 8.88 -12.17 14.58
#